data_AF-A0A8S3IK22-F1
#
_entry.id   AF-A0A8S3IK22-F1
#
_cell.length_a   1.000
_cell.length_b   1.000
_cell.length_c   1.000
_cell.angle_alpha   90.00
_cell.angle_beta   90.00
_cell.angle_gamma   90.00
#
_symmetry.space_group_name_H-M   'P 1'
#
loop_
_entity.id
_entity.type
_entity.pdbx_description
1 polymer ?
#
loop_
_entity_poly.entity_id
_entity_poly.type
_entity_poly.pdbx_seq_one_letter_code
_entity_poly.pdbx_strand_id
1 'polypeptide(L)'
;LLYGNYRLQNDRVIIVAKRNTQRTLTINNPQRRGVRDAQISDIEQIMNMEFEMCDAGKKKHHQLTWTHYEIKSIDKRTGDERSNLLDAANDRHAYPPLIFSRVKSYSLASEQLLK
;
A
#
# COMPACT_ATOMS: atom_id res chain seq x y z
N LEU A 1 -7.55 6.14 -1.27
CA LEU A 1 -6.30 6.07 -2.08
C LEU A 1 -5.13 5.87 -1.12
N LEU A 2 -4.17 4.99 -1.44
CA LEU A 2 -2.92 4.84 -0.68
C LEU A 2 -1.89 5.83 -1.22
N TYR A 3 -1.05 6.38 -0.35
CA TYR A 3 0.09 7.23 -0.73
C TYR A 3 1.30 6.84 0.12
N GLY A 4 2.49 6.85 -0.47
CA GLY A 4 3.66 6.30 0.20
C GLY A 4 4.94 6.46 -0.58
N ASN A 5 6.00 5.90 -0.01
CA ASN A 5 7.31 5.85 -0.62
C ASN A 5 7.70 4.41 -0.88
N TYR A 6 8.60 4.22 -1.83
CA TYR A 6 9.26 2.95 -2.06
C TYR A 6 10.77 3.16 -2.03
N ARG A 7 11.50 2.08 -1.76
CA ARG A 7 12.95 2.02 -1.97
C ARG A 7 13.32 0.69 -2.60
N LEU A 8 14.39 0.72 -3.38
CA LEU A 8 15.06 -0.48 -3.88
C LEU A 8 16.27 -0.77 -3.00
N GLN A 9 16.39 -2.01 -2.55
CA GLN A 9 17.53 -2.47 -1.76
C GLN A 9 17.92 -3.86 -2.27
N ASN A 10 19.06 -3.96 -2.95
CA ASN A 10 19.51 -5.18 -3.64
C ASN A 10 18.45 -5.67 -4.65
N ASP A 11 17.95 -6.89 -4.47
CA ASP A 11 16.88 -7.54 -5.21
C ASP A 11 15.49 -7.30 -4.61
N ARG A 12 15.35 -6.41 -3.62
CA ARG A 12 14.08 -6.16 -2.92
C ARG A 12 13.48 -4.80 -3.22
N VAL A 13 12.17 -4.78 -3.40
CA VAL A 13 11.33 -3.58 -3.42
C VAL A 13 10.61 -3.48 -2.08
N ILE A 14 10.87 -2.41 -1.34
CA ILE A 14 10.22 -2.16 -0.05
C ILE A 14 9.30 -0.95 -0.22
N ILE A 15 8.03 -1.10 0.13
CA ILE A 15 7.01 -0.06 0.00
C ILE A 15 6.36 0.19 1.35
N VAL A 16 6.25 1.46 1.72
CA VAL A 16 5.51 1.90 2.91
C VAL A 16 4.43 2.87 2.46
N ALA A 17 3.18 2.47 2.60
CA ALA A 17 2.02 3.23 2.14
C ALA A 17 1.04 3.53 3.27
N LYS A 18 0.48 4.72 3.29
CA LYS A 18 -0.55 5.15 4.23
C LYS A 18 -1.89 5.27 3.53
N ARG A 19 -2.96 4.88 4.22
CA ARG A 19 -4.32 5.06 3.70
C ARG A 19 -4.81 6.48 3.97
N ASN A 20 -5.20 7.19 2.91
CA ASN A 20 -5.91 8.45 3.06
C ASN A 20 -7.37 8.16 3.42
N THR A 21 -7.69 8.27 4.71
CA THR A 21 -9.02 7.99 5.27
C THR A 21 -10.05 9.05 4.84
N GLN A 22 -9.64 10.30 4.62
CA GLN A 22 -10.53 11.42 4.26
C GLN A 22 -11.22 11.24 2.90
N ARG A 23 -10.60 10.52 1.95
CA ARG A 23 -11.15 10.31 0.60
C ARG A 23 -12.11 9.12 0.48
N THR A 24 -12.31 8.33 1.55
CA THR A 24 -13.13 7.09 1.48
C THR A 24 -14.59 7.32 1.88
N LEU A 25 -14.94 8.51 2.37
CA LEU A 25 -16.30 8.87 2.79
C LEU A 25 -17.23 9.27 1.63
N THR A 26 -16.71 9.42 0.41
CA THR A 26 -17.49 9.79 -0.78
C THR A 26 -18.14 8.58 -1.46
N ILE A 27 -18.69 7.63 -0.71
CA ILE A 27 -19.58 6.60 -1.27
C ILE A 27 -21.02 7.10 -1.11
N ASN A 28 -21.52 7.64 -2.22
CA ASN A 28 -22.88 8.10 -2.46
C ASN A 28 -23.92 7.05 -2.05
N ASN A 29 -24.50 7.16 -0.84
CA ASN A 29 -25.76 6.49 -0.53
C ASN A 29 -26.71 7.45 0.21
N PRO A 30 -27.69 8.05 -0.48
CA PRO A 30 -28.56 9.07 0.12
C PRO A 30 -29.62 8.52 1.10
N GLN A 31 -29.68 7.20 1.35
CA GLN A 31 -30.73 6.59 2.17
C GLN A 31 -30.40 6.34 3.65
N ARG A 32 -29.21 6.72 4.15
CA ARG A 32 -28.87 6.53 5.58
C ARG A 32 -28.82 7.85 6.35
N ARG A 33 -29.93 8.58 6.37
CA ARG A 33 -30.18 9.65 7.35
C ARG A 33 -30.58 9.01 8.68
N GLY A 34 -29.61 8.64 9.51
CA GLY A 34 -29.96 8.15 10.85
C GLY A 34 -28.90 7.35 11.61
N VAL A 35 -27.68 7.20 11.09
CA VAL A 35 -26.59 6.63 11.89
C VAL A 35 -25.57 7.73 12.08
N ARG A 36 -25.66 8.33 13.27
CA ARG A 36 -24.63 9.03 14.05
C ARG A 36 -23.33 9.26 13.30
N ASP A 37 -22.93 10.52 13.21
CA ASP A 37 -21.54 10.98 13.17
C ASP A 37 -20.59 9.86 12.79
N ALA A 38 -20.48 9.60 11.49
CA ALA A 38 -19.43 8.74 10.96
C ALA A 38 -18.14 9.46 11.31
N GLN A 39 -17.65 9.16 12.52
CA GLN A 39 -16.36 9.56 13.03
C GLN A 39 -15.41 9.37 11.86
N ILE A 40 -14.84 10.47 11.37
CA ILE A 40 -13.64 10.42 10.56
C ILE A 40 -12.75 9.44 11.31
N SER A 41 -12.58 8.22 10.80
CA SER A 41 -12.05 7.17 11.64
C SER A 41 -10.64 7.62 12.01
N ASP A 42 -10.42 7.87 13.30
CA ASP A 42 -9.12 8.25 13.88
C ASP A 42 -8.07 7.13 13.71
N ILE A 43 -8.43 6.07 13.00
CA ILE A 43 -7.57 4.96 12.63
C ILE A 43 -6.70 5.36 11.44
N GLU A 44 -5.40 5.48 11.70
CA GLU A 44 -4.37 5.50 10.66
C GLU A 44 -4.03 4.07 10.26
N GLN A 45 -3.94 3.81 8.95
CA GLN A 45 -3.48 2.52 8.44
C GLN A 45 -2.20 2.71 7.64
N ILE A 46 -1.15 1.99 8.03
CA ILE A 46 0.14 1.90 7.37
C ILE A 46 0.28 0.48 6.82
N MET A 47 0.63 0.37 5.55
CA MET A 47 0.86 -0.89 4.85
C MET A 47 2.34 -0.98 4.53
N ASN A 48 3.00 -1.99 5.08
CA ASN A 48 4.38 -2.35 4.76
C ASN A 48 4.34 -3.53 3.80
N MET A 49 5.01 -3.39 2.66
CA MET A 49 5.01 -4.39 1.60
C MET A 49 6.44 -4.63 1.15
N GLU A 50 6.83 -5.89 1.02
CA GLU A 50 8.10 -6.26 0.41
C GLU A 50 7.90 -7.24 -0.73
N PHE A 51 8.70 -7.03 -1.76
CA PHE A 51 8.77 -7.88 -2.95
C PHE A 51 10.20 -8.23 -3.25
N GLU A 52 10.41 -9.44 -3.73
CA GLU A 52 11.64 -9.88 -4.36
C GLU A 52 11.53 -9.72 -5.88
N MET A 53 12.57 -9.19 -6.50
CA MET A 53 12.73 -9.07 -7.94
C MET A 53 13.26 -10.40 -8.48
N CYS A 54 12.41 -11.11 -9.22
CA CYS A 54 12.80 -12.31 -9.93
C CYS A 54 13.05 -11.99 -11.41
N ASP A 55 14.06 -12.64 -11.98
CA ASP A 55 14.28 -12.57 -13.42
C ASP A 55 13.11 -13.20 -14.18
N ALA A 56 12.52 -12.42 -15.07
CA ALA A 56 11.44 -12.90 -15.95
C ALA A 56 12.01 -13.47 -17.27
N GLY A 57 13.18 -14.13 -17.19
CA GLY A 57 13.90 -14.71 -18.31
C GLY A 57 14.31 -13.66 -19.35
N LYS A 58 13.78 -13.76 -20.58
CA LYS A 58 14.13 -12.86 -21.70
C LYS A 58 13.39 -11.51 -21.67
N LYS A 59 12.59 -11.22 -20.64
CA LYS A 59 11.80 -9.98 -20.57
C LYS A 59 12.64 -8.84 -20.02
N LYS A 60 12.37 -7.63 -20.53
CA LYS A 60 13.02 -6.38 -20.09
C LYS A 60 12.72 -6.00 -18.64
N HIS A 61 11.60 -6.47 -18.08
CA HIS A 61 11.14 -6.10 -16.74
C HIS A 61 11.26 -7.30 -15.80
N HIS A 62 11.70 -7.05 -14.56
CA HIS A 62 11.69 -8.05 -13.50
C HIS A 62 10.26 -8.34 -13.04
N GLN A 63 10.02 -9.57 -12.64
CA GLN A 63 8.80 -9.98 -11.97
C GLN A 63 8.93 -9.70 -10.48
N LEU A 64 7.86 -9.20 -9.84
CA LEU A 64 7.82 -9.01 -8.40
C LEU A 64 7.08 -10.17 -7.74
N THR A 65 7.70 -10.78 -6.74
CA THR A 65 7.12 -11.84 -5.91
C THR A 65 6.94 -11.31 -4.50
N TRP A 66 5.75 -11.48 -3.92
CA TRP A 66 5.46 -11.09 -2.54
C TRP A 66 6.35 -11.84 -1.56
N THR A 67 6.98 -11.11 -0.64
CA THR A 67 7.74 -11.69 0.47
C THR A 67 7.20 -11.26 1.83
N HIS A 68 6.55 -10.09 1.91
CA HIS A 68 6.02 -9.56 3.16
C HIS A 68 4.83 -8.64 2.92
N TYR A 69 3.81 -8.74 3.77
CA TYR A 69 2.73 -7.77 3.86
C TYR A 69 2.29 -7.61 5.30
N GLU A 70 2.33 -6.38 5.81
CA GLU A 70 1.86 -6.05 7.14
C GLU A 70 0.98 -4.81 7.08
N ILE A 71 -0.15 -4.86 7.79
CA ILE A 71 -0.99 -3.69 8.02
C ILE A 71 -0.87 -3.31 9.49
N LYS A 72 -0.39 -2.10 9.76
CA LYS A 72 -0.45 -1.46 11.09
C LYS A 72 -1.62 -0.49 11.13
N SER A 73 -2.54 -0.72 12.05
CA SER A 73 -3.64 0.19 12.36
C SER A 73 -3.36 0.87 13.70
N ILE A 74 -3.40 2.20 13.72
CA ILE A 74 -3.14 3.01 14.91
C ILE A 74 -4.39 3.84 15.18
N ASP A 75 -5.05 3.63 16.32
CA ASP A 75 -6.13 4.50 16.78
C ASP A 75 -5.50 5.77 17.37
N LYS A 76 -5.69 6.92 16.72
CA LYS A 76 -5.10 8.20 17.15
C LYS A 76 -5.67 8.71 18.47
N ARG A 77 -6.84 8.24 18.89
CA ARG A 77 -7.51 8.68 20.11
C ARG A 77 -7.01 7.90 21.32
N THR A 78 -6.84 6.58 21.20
CA THR A 78 -6.35 5.74 22.31
C THR A 78 -4.84 5.52 22.27
N GLY A 79 -4.22 5.68 21.10
CA GLY A 79 -2.83 5.28 20.84
C GLY A 79 -2.69 3.77 20.61
N ASP A 80 -3.78 3.01 20.57
CA ASP A 80 -3.71 1.56 20.41
C ASP A 80 -3.22 1.18 19.02
N GLU A 81 -2.18 0.34 19.00
CA GLU A 81 -1.61 -0.20 17.77
C GLU A 81 -2.03 -1.66 17.57
N ARG A 82 -2.40 -2.01 16.34
CA ARG A 82 -2.68 -3.38 15.92
C ARG A 82 -1.93 -3.67 14.63
N SER A 83 -1.08 -4.68 14.64
CA SER A 83 -0.41 -5.18 13.44
C SER A 83 -1.03 -6.50 12.99
N ASN A 84 -1.34 -6.58 11.70
CA ASN A 84 -1.74 -7.81 11.04
C ASN A 84 -0.65 -8.16 10.01
N LEU A 85 0.14 -9.17 10.34
CA LEU A 85 1.15 -9.73 9.44
C LEU A 85 0.53 -10.86 8.60
N LEU A 86 0.71 -10.78 7.28
CA LEU A 86 0.42 -11.87 6.35
C LEU A 86 1.74 -12.54 5.97
N ASP A 87 1.89 -13.78 6.43
CA ASP A 87 3.07 -14.61 6.14
C ASP A 87 2.96 -15.26 4.76
N ALA A 88 3.94 -14.96 3.89
CA ALA A 88 4.01 -15.40 2.50
C ALA A 88 4.25 -16.90 2.35
N ALA A 89 4.87 -17.49 3.39
CA ALA A 89 5.31 -18.87 3.35
C ALA A 89 4.14 -19.85 3.20
N ASN A 90 2.95 -19.48 3.67
CA ASN A 90 1.82 -20.41 3.80
C ASN A 90 0.65 -20.16 2.83
N ASP A 91 0.50 -18.96 2.26
CA ASP A 91 -0.58 -18.69 1.31
C ASP A 91 -0.25 -17.57 0.31
N ARG A 92 0.16 -17.97 -0.90
CA ARG A 92 0.45 -17.03 -2.02
C ARG A 92 -0.81 -16.30 -2.52
N HIS A 93 -2.00 -16.78 -2.19
CA HIS A 93 -3.28 -16.15 -2.56
C HIS A 93 -3.78 -15.15 -1.51
N ALA A 94 -3.15 -15.09 -0.33
CA ALA A 94 -3.55 -14.17 0.73
C ALA A 94 -3.22 -12.70 0.41
N TYR A 95 -2.33 -12.45 -0.56
CA TYR A 95 -1.92 -11.09 -0.90
C TYR A 95 -2.96 -10.34 -1.72
N PRO A 96 -3.22 -9.06 -1.40
CA PRO A 96 -4.13 -8.24 -2.19
C PRO A 96 -3.60 -8.08 -3.62
N PRO A 97 -4.45 -8.19 -4.65
CA PRO A 97 -4.02 -7.92 -6.01
C PRO A 97 -3.62 -6.45 -6.16
N LEU A 98 -2.39 -6.21 -6.63
CA LEU A 98 -1.93 -4.86 -6.96
C LEU A 98 -2.20 -4.56 -8.43
N ILE A 99 -2.88 -3.45 -8.67
CA ILE A 99 -3.07 -2.90 -10.00
C ILE A 99 -2.10 -1.74 -10.15
N PHE A 100 -1.08 -1.92 -10.98
CA PHE A 100 -0.17 -0.87 -11.35
C PHE A 100 -0.77 -0.08 -12.53
N SER A 101 -0.94 1.23 -12.35
CA SER A 101 -1.24 2.10 -13.49
C SER A 101 -0.01 2.16 -14.41
N ARG A 102 -0.24 2.27 -15.72
CA ARG A 102 0.83 2.52 -16.70
C ARG A 102 1.31 3.96 -16.56
N VAL A 103 2.04 4.26 -15.50
CA VAL A 103 2.71 5.56 -15.39
C VAL A 103 4.00 5.49 -16.22
N LYS A 104 4.32 6.58 -16.94
CA LYS A 104 5.64 6.75 -17.57
C LYS A 104 6.69 6.41 -16.51
N SER A 105 7.59 5.49 -16.82
CA SER A 105 8.65 5.05 -15.94
C SER A 105 9.33 6.24 -15.26
N TYR A 106 9.14 6.38 -13.94
CA TYR A 106 9.94 7.30 -13.12
C TYR A 106 11.31 6.65 -12.97
N SER A 107 12.22 6.92 -13.91
CA SER A 107 13.63 6.69 -13.66
C SER A 107 14.13 7.79 -12.73
N LEU A 108 15.14 7.50 -11.90
CA LEU A 108 15.80 8.52 -11.07
C LEU A 108 16.24 9.75 -11.89
N ALA A 109 16.49 9.56 -13.20
CA ALA A 109 16.79 10.62 -14.15
C ALA A 109 15.62 11.59 -14.43
N SER A 110 14.35 11.20 -14.21
CA SER A 110 13.20 12.07 -14.44
C SER A 110 13.02 13.12 -13.33
N GLU A 111 13.56 12.88 -12.14
CA GLU A 111 13.55 13.86 -11.04
C GLU A 111 14.59 14.99 -11.25
N GLN A 112 15.57 14.77 -12.13
CA GLN A 112 16.63 15.73 -12.40
C GLN A 112 16.20 16.88 -13.33
N LEU A 113 14.97 16.86 -13.85
CA LEU A 113 14.41 17.89 -14.75
C LEU A 113 13.63 19.01 -14.02
N LEU A 114 13.75 19.12 -12.69
CA LEU A 114 13.10 20.19 -11.90
C LEU A 114 14.08 21.03 -11.07
N LYS A 115 15.29 21.27 -11.58
CA LYS A 115 16.18 22.32 -11.05
C LYS A 115 16.46 23.39 -12.10
#